data_AF-A0A285QAJ2-F1
#
_entry.id   AF-A0A285QAJ2-F1
#
_cell.length_a   1.000
_cell.length_b   1.000
_cell.length_c   1.000
_cell.angle_alpha   90.00
_cell.angle_beta   90.00
_cell.angle_gamma   90.00
#
_symmetry.space_group_name_H-M   'P 1'
#
loop_
_entity.id
_entity.type
_entity.pdbx_description
1 polymer ?
#
loop_
_entity_poly.entity_id
_entity_poly.type
_entity_poly.pdbx_seq_one_letter_code
_entity_poly.pdbx_strand_id
1 'polypeptide(L)'
;MTDRVRHGGARPKGIRHPWPPRQWPYGRPQPSTHPCAPGTASSPRRGPRQPRPPPPAGDDHLLTHCLAFCTALTNHHQGEDDGLFAQLLRERPDLAPTMAKLVEDHGFISAILTRVRDLTQQSAAGSPDADREAIARELDGLAAIMESHFGYEERALAAALDAGVDDDGWSRPVLQFRTP
;
A
#
# COMPACT_ATOMS: atom_id res chain seq x y z
N MET A 1 -9.89 19.61 59.75
CA MET A 1 -11.15 19.36 59.03
C MET A 1 -10.83 19.36 57.56
N THR A 2 -10.80 18.17 56.97
CA THR A 2 -10.39 17.89 55.59
C THR A 2 -11.49 18.29 54.61
N ASP A 3 -11.14 18.88 53.46
CA ASP A 3 -11.77 18.44 52.21
C ASP A 3 -10.85 18.65 51.01
N ARG A 4 -10.73 17.58 50.22
CA ARG A 4 -9.85 17.41 49.07
C ARG A 4 -10.79 17.16 47.90
N VAL A 5 -11.03 18.19 47.09
CA VAL A 5 -11.91 18.09 45.92
C VAL A 5 -11.36 17.02 44.96
N ARG A 6 -12.12 15.92 44.83
CA ARG A 6 -11.88 14.85 43.84
C ARG A 6 -12.28 15.36 42.46
N HIS A 7 -11.32 15.46 41.54
CA HIS A 7 -11.64 15.47 40.11
C HIS A 7 -12.01 14.05 39.66
N GLY A 8 -13.31 13.79 39.53
CA GLY A 8 -13.86 12.58 38.92
C GLY A 8 -13.80 12.67 37.40
N GLY A 9 -12.66 12.29 36.81
CA GLY A 9 -12.57 12.04 35.37
C GLY A 9 -13.26 10.72 35.02
N ALA A 10 -14.49 10.79 34.50
CA ALA A 10 -15.14 9.64 33.90
C ALA A 10 -14.46 9.33 32.56
N ARG A 11 -13.81 8.18 32.46
CA ARG A 11 -13.34 7.62 31.18
C ARG A 11 -14.57 7.25 30.33
N PRO A 12 -14.67 7.69 29.06
CA PRO A 12 -15.71 7.15 28.18
C PRO A 12 -15.49 5.64 28.01
N LYS A 13 -16.56 4.87 28.21
CA LYS A 13 -16.58 3.42 28.03
C LYS A 13 -16.35 3.10 26.56
N GLY A 14 -15.46 2.15 26.31
CA GLY A 14 -14.95 1.79 24.99
C GLY A 14 -16.04 1.54 23.95
N ILE A 15 -15.87 2.17 22.80
CA ILE A 15 -16.54 1.82 21.56
C ILE A 15 -15.99 0.45 21.15
N ARG A 16 -16.87 -0.56 21.04
CA ARG A 16 -16.50 -1.85 20.44
C ARG A 16 -16.44 -1.63 18.93
N HIS A 17 -15.24 -1.60 18.38
CA HIS A 17 -15.03 -1.59 16.93
C HIS A 17 -15.57 -2.91 16.33
N PRO A 18 -16.36 -2.88 15.25
CA PRO A 18 -16.92 -4.09 14.64
C PRO A 18 -15.92 -4.86 13.76
N TRP A 19 -14.65 -4.46 13.69
CA TRP A 19 -13.67 -5.10 12.81
C TRP A 19 -12.59 -5.87 13.58
N PRO A 20 -12.37 -7.18 13.30
CA PRO A 20 -11.25 -7.91 13.88
C PRO A 20 -9.90 -7.40 13.34
N PRO A 21 -8.79 -7.54 14.09
CA PRO A 21 -7.46 -7.21 13.57
C PRO A 21 -7.17 -8.10 12.35
N ARG A 22 -7.05 -7.49 11.17
CA ARG A 22 -6.74 -8.19 9.94
C ARG A 22 -5.32 -8.77 10.03
N GLN A 23 -5.24 -10.07 9.81
CA GLN A 23 -4.02 -10.83 9.71
C GLN A 23 -3.57 -10.74 8.24
N TRP A 24 -2.51 -9.99 7.96
CA TRP A 24 -1.90 -9.93 6.62
C TRP A 24 -1.03 -11.19 6.42
N PRO A 25 -1.17 -11.95 5.31
CA PRO A 25 -0.57 -13.28 5.18
C PRO A 25 0.93 -13.29 4.85
N TYR A 26 1.64 -12.17 4.91
CA TYR A 26 3.08 -12.13 4.71
C TYR A 26 3.82 -11.93 6.03
N GLY A 27 3.94 -13.03 6.77
CA GLY A 27 4.84 -13.13 7.91
C GLY A 27 6.31 -13.10 7.45
N ARG A 28 7.13 -12.34 8.17
CA ARG A 28 8.60 -12.36 8.03
C ARG A 28 9.13 -13.80 8.00
N PRO A 29 10.00 -14.18 7.04
CA PRO A 29 10.74 -15.42 7.15
C PRO A 29 11.69 -15.37 8.35
N GLN A 30 11.55 -16.34 9.25
CA GLN A 30 12.51 -16.62 10.32
C GLN A 30 13.78 -17.22 9.69
N PRO A 31 14.99 -16.79 10.09
CA PRO A 31 16.21 -17.44 9.63
C PRO A 31 16.34 -18.83 10.28
N SER A 32 16.31 -19.89 9.48
CA SER A 32 16.60 -21.26 9.91
C SER A 32 18.11 -21.41 10.16
N THR A 33 18.50 -21.40 11.44
CA THR A 33 19.85 -21.79 11.87
C THR A 33 19.94 -23.31 11.95
N HIS A 34 20.49 -23.96 10.91
CA HIS A 34 20.95 -25.34 11.02
C HIS A 34 22.48 -25.36 11.21
N PRO A 35 23.01 -25.97 12.30
CA PRO A 35 24.44 -26.18 12.44
C PRO A 35 24.93 -27.27 11.48
N CYS A 36 26.00 -26.97 10.74
CA CYS A 36 26.66 -27.89 9.82
C CYS A 36 27.55 -28.86 10.61
N ALA A 37 27.29 -30.16 10.54
CA ALA A 37 28.21 -31.20 10.99
C ALA A 37 29.27 -31.46 9.90
N PRO A 38 30.55 -31.73 10.25
CA PRO A 38 31.58 -32.04 9.26
C PRO A 38 31.52 -33.53 8.87
N GLY A 39 31.04 -33.81 7.66
CA GLY A 39 31.18 -35.11 7.02
C GLY A 39 32.40 -35.13 6.11
N THR A 40 33.34 -36.03 6.38
CA THR A 40 34.49 -36.30 5.52
C THR A 40 34.04 -37.10 4.30
N ALA A 41 34.12 -36.50 3.11
CA ALA A 41 33.90 -37.21 1.85
C ALA A 41 34.91 -36.74 0.79
N SER A 42 35.90 -37.59 0.52
CA SER A 42 36.75 -37.47 -0.66
C SER A 42 35.86 -37.56 -1.91
N SER A 43 35.91 -36.54 -2.77
CA SER A 43 35.13 -36.50 -4.02
C SER A 43 36.07 -36.53 -5.25
N PRO A 44 35.72 -37.28 -6.31
CA PRO A 44 36.57 -37.47 -7.49
C PRO A 44 36.63 -36.21 -8.38
N ARG A 45 37.64 -36.15 -9.25
CA ARG A 45 37.93 -35.02 -10.15
C ARG A 45 36.69 -34.59 -10.93
N ARG A 46 36.28 -33.32 -10.77
CA ARG A 46 35.23 -32.65 -11.57
C ARG A 46 35.68 -32.52 -13.02
N GLY A 47 34.88 -33.06 -13.95
CA GLY A 47 34.92 -32.65 -15.36
C GLY A 47 34.50 -31.19 -15.55
N PRO A 48 34.64 -30.63 -16.77
CA PRO A 48 34.29 -29.25 -17.05
C PRO A 48 32.83 -28.97 -16.70
N ARG A 49 32.59 -27.92 -15.89
CA ARG A 49 31.25 -27.45 -15.54
C ARG A 49 30.56 -26.97 -16.81
N GLN A 50 29.45 -27.60 -17.18
CA GLN A 50 28.58 -27.04 -18.21
C GLN A 50 28.01 -25.70 -17.73
N PRO A 51 27.81 -24.72 -18.64
CA PRO A 51 27.15 -23.47 -18.30
C PRO A 51 25.74 -23.75 -17.77
N ARG A 52 25.38 -23.07 -16.68
CA ARG A 52 24.05 -23.19 -16.08
C ARG A 52 23.02 -22.68 -17.09
N PRO A 53 21.94 -23.43 -17.38
CA PRO A 53 20.87 -22.91 -18.22
C PRO A 53 20.31 -21.61 -17.61
N PRO A 54 19.83 -20.66 -18.44
CA PRO A 54 19.22 -19.44 -17.94
C PRO A 54 18.05 -19.77 -17.01
N PRO A 55 17.81 -18.96 -15.97
CA PRO A 55 16.65 -19.15 -15.10
C PRO A 55 15.35 -19.10 -15.92
N PRO A 56 14.31 -19.85 -15.51
CA PRO A 56 13.01 -19.83 -16.21
C PRO A 56 12.38 -18.43 -16.17
N ALA A 57 11.46 -18.17 -17.10
CA ALA A 57 10.77 -16.90 -17.40
C ALA A 57 9.92 -16.25 -16.27
N GLY A 58 10.18 -16.58 -14.99
CA GLY A 58 9.42 -16.07 -13.84
C GLY A 58 9.61 -14.57 -13.57
N ASP A 59 10.78 -14.03 -13.90
CA ASP A 59 11.09 -12.61 -13.67
C ASP A 59 10.29 -11.68 -14.59
N ASP A 60 10.11 -12.06 -15.87
CA ASP A 60 9.34 -11.26 -16.84
C ASP A 60 7.85 -11.19 -16.49
N HIS A 61 7.31 -12.26 -15.93
CA HIS A 61 5.92 -12.29 -15.46
C HIS A 61 5.69 -11.36 -14.27
N LEU A 62 6.62 -11.34 -13.30
CA LEU A 62 6.54 -10.45 -12.14
C LEU A 62 6.67 -8.98 -12.54
N LEU A 63 7.57 -8.65 -13.46
CA LEU A 63 7.70 -7.29 -13.99
C LEU A 63 6.43 -6.83 -14.72
N THR A 64 5.87 -7.70 -15.56
CA THR A 64 4.61 -7.42 -16.27
C THR A 64 3.47 -7.15 -15.28
N HIS A 65 3.35 -7.96 -14.23
CA HIS A 65 2.35 -7.78 -13.19
C HIS A 65 2.56 -6.47 -12.42
N CYS A 66 3.80 -6.15 -12.05
CA CYS A 66 4.15 -4.90 -11.37
C CYS A 66 3.73 -3.67 -12.19
N LEU A 67 4.03 -3.65 -13.48
CA LEU A 67 3.65 -2.54 -14.37
C LEU A 67 2.13 -2.41 -14.55
N ALA A 68 1.42 -3.54 -14.66
CA ALA A 68 -0.03 -3.56 -14.72
C ALA A 68 -0.66 -3.01 -13.43
N PHE A 69 -0.14 -3.42 -12.26
CA PHE A 69 -0.54 -2.89 -10.96
C PHE A 69 -0.28 -1.38 -10.85
N CYS A 70 0.92 -0.92 -11.24
CA CYS A 70 1.26 0.51 -11.21
C CYS A 70 0.30 1.34 -12.08
N THR A 71 -0.08 0.81 -13.25
CA THR A 71 -1.05 1.45 -14.15
C THR A 71 -2.44 1.50 -13.52
N ALA A 72 -2.90 0.38 -12.97
CA ALA A 72 -4.21 0.31 -12.32
C ALA A 72 -4.31 1.26 -11.12
N LEU A 73 -3.26 1.32 -10.29
CA LEU A 73 -3.21 2.22 -9.13
C LEU A 73 -3.17 3.69 -9.53
N THR A 74 -2.45 4.04 -10.60
CA THR A 74 -2.46 5.39 -11.17
C THR A 74 -3.87 5.79 -11.61
N ASN A 75 -4.54 4.92 -12.37
CA ASN A 75 -5.89 5.18 -12.87
C ASN A 75 -6.92 5.27 -11.73
N HIS A 76 -6.73 4.49 -10.67
CA HIS A 76 -7.59 4.52 -9.48
C HIS A 76 -7.54 5.90 -8.80
N HIS A 77 -6.35 6.38 -8.42
CA HIS A 77 -6.22 7.68 -7.75
C HIS A 77 -6.63 8.85 -8.65
N GLN A 78 -6.35 8.78 -9.95
CA GLN A 78 -6.87 9.77 -10.91
C GLN A 78 -8.40 9.76 -10.97
N GLY A 79 -9.02 8.58 -10.96
CA GLY A 79 -10.47 8.44 -10.93
C GLY A 79 -11.09 8.99 -9.63
N GLU A 80 -10.38 8.91 -8.52
CA GLU A 80 -10.80 9.52 -7.26
C GLU A 80 -10.69 11.04 -7.31
N ASP A 81 -9.54 11.57 -7.73
CA ASP A 81 -9.30 13.01 -7.84
C ASP A 81 -10.33 13.70 -8.76
N ASP A 82 -10.46 13.20 -9.99
CA ASP A 82 -11.28 13.80 -11.04
C ASP A 82 -12.77 13.47 -10.89
N GLY A 83 -13.09 12.36 -10.21
CA GLY A 83 -14.43 11.83 -10.07
C GLY A 83 -14.98 11.97 -8.65
N LEU A 84 -14.60 11.03 -7.79
CA LEU A 84 -15.18 10.86 -6.45
C LEU A 84 -14.99 12.12 -5.59
N PHE A 85 -13.76 12.61 -5.46
CA PHE A 85 -13.42 13.77 -4.63
C PHE A 85 -14.05 15.05 -5.18
N ALA A 86 -14.06 15.23 -6.51
CA ALA A 86 -14.73 16.35 -7.13
C ALA A 86 -16.24 16.38 -6.83
N GLN A 87 -16.91 15.22 -6.81
CA GLN A 87 -18.32 15.11 -6.45
C GLN A 87 -18.53 15.28 -4.94
N LEU A 88 -17.66 14.72 -4.09
CA LEU A 88 -17.71 14.94 -2.64
C LEU A 88 -17.56 16.42 -2.27
N LEU A 89 -16.66 17.17 -2.93
CA LEU A 89 -16.49 18.60 -2.66
C LEU A 89 -17.70 19.44 -3.07
N ARG A 90 -18.48 19.01 -4.05
CA ARG A 90 -19.74 19.67 -4.44
C ARG A 90 -20.81 19.51 -3.36
N GLU A 91 -20.97 18.29 -2.85
CA GLU A 91 -22.02 17.96 -1.88
C GLU A 91 -21.61 18.28 -0.43
N ARG A 92 -20.31 18.17 -0.12
CA ARG A 92 -19.70 18.31 1.20
C ARG A 92 -18.46 19.22 1.17
N PRO A 93 -18.63 20.54 0.94
CA PRO A 93 -17.51 21.49 0.89
C PRO A 93 -16.68 21.54 2.18
N ASP A 94 -17.27 21.13 3.31
CA ASP A 94 -16.59 21.01 4.61
C ASP A 94 -15.44 20.00 4.60
N LEU A 95 -15.43 19.06 3.65
CA LEU A 95 -14.36 18.06 3.50
C LEU A 95 -13.14 18.57 2.70
N ALA A 96 -13.15 19.82 2.22
CA ALA A 96 -12.05 20.38 1.44
C ALA A 96 -10.65 20.20 2.07
N PRO A 97 -10.45 20.41 3.38
CA PRO A 97 -9.14 20.18 4.00
C PRO A 97 -8.70 18.70 4.02
N THR A 98 -9.66 17.77 4.04
CA THR A 98 -9.39 16.33 3.96
C THR A 98 -9.00 15.94 2.54
N MET A 99 -9.78 16.36 1.54
CA MET A 99 -9.51 16.05 0.12
C MET A 99 -8.15 16.61 -0.32
N ALA A 100 -7.79 17.82 0.12
CA ALA A 100 -6.49 18.40 -0.20
C ALA A 100 -5.31 17.53 0.26
N LYS A 101 -5.43 16.85 1.41
CA LYS A 101 -4.40 15.93 1.91
C LYS A 101 -4.36 14.62 1.13
N LEU A 102 -5.52 14.07 0.76
CA LEU A 102 -5.59 12.86 -0.05
C LEU A 102 -4.98 13.10 -1.45
N VAL A 103 -5.28 14.24 -2.07
CA VAL A 103 -4.66 14.65 -3.35
C VAL A 103 -3.14 14.86 -3.20
N GLU A 104 -2.67 15.40 -2.08
CA GLU A 104 -1.24 15.51 -1.79
C GLU A 104 -0.56 14.13 -1.71
N ASP A 105 -1.17 13.18 -0.99
CA ASP A 105 -0.71 11.79 -0.93
C ASP A 105 -0.67 11.14 -2.31
N HIS A 106 -1.70 11.35 -3.15
CA HIS A 106 -1.74 10.86 -4.53
C HIS A 106 -0.56 11.38 -5.37
N GLY A 107 -0.15 12.64 -5.15
CA GLY A 107 1.04 13.20 -5.77
C GLY A 107 2.32 12.45 -5.42
N PHE A 108 2.52 12.13 -4.13
CA PHE A 108 3.67 11.35 -3.68
C PHE A 108 3.65 9.91 -4.24
N ILE A 109 2.49 9.27 -4.23
CA ILE A 109 2.31 7.92 -4.77
C ILE A 109 2.61 7.91 -6.27
N SER A 110 2.06 8.85 -7.04
CA SER A 110 2.30 8.97 -8.48
C SER A 110 3.77 9.16 -8.82
N ALA A 111 4.52 9.90 -7.99
CA ALA A 111 5.96 10.07 -8.17
C ALA A 111 6.71 8.74 -7.99
N ILE A 112 6.37 7.95 -6.96
CA ILE A 112 6.98 6.63 -6.74
C ILE A 112 6.63 5.67 -7.87
N LEU A 113 5.38 5.63 -8.31
CA LEU A 113 4.92 4.78 -9.41
C LEU A 113 5.64 5.10 -10.73
N THR A 114 5.84 6.39 -11.02
CA THR A 114 6.63 6.83 -12.17
C THR A 114 8.07 6.33 -12.08
N ARG A 115 8.69 6.44 -10.90
CA ARG A 115 10.06 5.97 -10.68
C ARG A 115 10.22 4.47 -10.82
N VAL A 116 9.28 3.68 -10.31
CA VAL A 116 9.25 2.21 -10.47
C VAL A 116 9.16 1.83 -11.94
N ARG A 117 8.31 2.50 -12.71
CA ARG A 117 8.17 2.29 -14.16
C ARG A 117 9.49 2.58 -14.89
N ASP A 118 10.10 3.72 -14.61
CA ASP A 118 11.34 4.14 -15.27
C ASP A 118 12.50 3.17 -14.94
N LEU A 119 12.63 2.76 -13.68
CA LEU A 119 13.64 1.76 -13.26
C LEU A 119 13.40 0.40 -13.92
N THR A 120 12.14 -0.01 -14.06
CA THR A 120 11.79 -1.27 -14.73
C THR A 120 12.13 -1.23 -16.22
N GLN A 121 11.87 -0.10 -16.88
CA GLN A 121 12.25 0.11 -18.28
C GLN A 121 13.77 0.12 -18.48
N GLN A 122 14.51 0.74 -17.56
CA GLN A 122 15.98 0.74 -17.56
C GLN A 122 16.54 -0.67 -17.35
N SER A 123 15.98 -1.43 -16.40
CA SER A 123 16.37 -2.81 -16.11
C SER A 123 16.19 -3.72 -17.33
N ALA A 124 15.10 -3.54 -18.08
CA ALA A 124 14.88 -4.26 -19.34
C ALA A 124 15.92 -3.93 -20.43
N ALA A 125 16.61 -2.80 -20.33
CA ALA A 125 17.59 -2.33 -21.30
C ALA A 125 19.07 -2.50 -20.85
N GLY A 126 19.34 -2.95 -19.62
CA GLY A 126 20.64 -2.80 -18.96
C GLY A 126 21.04 -3.89 -17.95
N SER A 127 21.77 -3.50 -16.89
CA SER A 127 22.46 -4.39 -15.94
C SER A 127 21.55 -4.79 -14.76
N PRO A 128 21.04 -6.03 -14.71
CA PRO A 128 19.82 -6.37 -13.98
C PRO A 128 19.88 -6.29 -12.45
N ASP A 129 21.04 -6.48 -11.81
CA ASP A 129 21.09 -6.67 -10.36
C ASP A 129 20.96 -5.36 -9.56
N ALA A 130 21.64 -4.29 -9.98
CA ALA A 130 21.55 -2.98 -9.31
C ALA A 130 20.15 -2.34 -9.48
N ASP A 131 19.52 -2.58 -10.62
CA ASP A 131 18.19 -2.06 -10.94
C ASP A 131 17.11 -2.78 -10.12
N ARG A 132 17.26 -4.09 -9.88
CA ARG A 132 16.32 -4.85 -9.02
C ARG A 132 16.28 -4.35 -7.59
N GLU A 133 17.44 -4.06 -6.99
CA GLU A 133 17.47 -3.51 -5.63
C GLU A 133 16.85 -2.11 -5.56
N ALA A 134 17.05 -1.29 -6.60
CA ALA A 134 16.42 0.03 -6.68
C ALA A 134 14.89 -0.09 -6.78
N ILE A 135 14.38 -0.97 -7.65
CA ILE A 135 12.95 -1.23 -7.80
C ILE A 135 12.37 -1.72 -6.46
N ALA A 136 13.02 -2.66 -5.78
CA ALA A 136 12.57 -3.18 -4.50
C ALA A 136 12.43 -2.07 -3.44
N ARG A 137 13.41 -1.17 -3.34
CA ARG A 137 13.35 -0.03 -2.40
C ARG A 137 12.19 0.93 -2.68
N GLU A 138 11.93 1.22 -3.96
CA GLU A 138 10.79 2.07 -4.33
C GLU A 138 9.45 1.37 -4.03
N LEU A 139 9.34 0.07 -4.26
CA LEU A 139 8.15 -0.72 -3.90
C LEU A 139 7.93 -0.82 -2.39
N ASP A 140 8.98 -0.92 -1.58
CA ASP A 140 8.88 -0.87 -0.12
C ASP A 140 8.37 0.51 0.34
N GLY A 141 8.88 1.58 -0.27
CA GLY A 141 8.39 2.94 -0.04
C GLY A 141 6.92 3.11 -0.43
N LEU A 142 6.53 2.57 -1.60
CA LEU A 142 5.14 2.55 -2.05
C LEU A 142 4.24 1.82 -1.07
N ALA A 143 4.63 0.64 -0.61
CA ALA A 143 3.84 -0.13 0.34
C ALA A 143 3.64 0.64 1.66
N ALA A 144 4.68 1.29 2.16
CA ALA A 144 4.61 2.08 3.38
C ALA A 144 3.67 3.30 3.25
N ILE A 145 3.75 4.04 2.14
CA ILE A 145 2.88 5.20 1.92
C ILE A 145 1.43 4.77 1.68
N MET A 146 1.19 3.71 0.91
CA MET A 146 -0.16 3.20 0.62
C MET A 146 -0.90 2.76 1.89
N GLU A 147 -0.22 2.07 2.80
CA GLU A 147 -0.80 1.67 4.09
C GLU A 147 -1.24 2.90 4.91
N SER A 148 -0.38 3.92 4.97
CA SER A 148 -0.70 5.17 5.67
C SER A 148 -1.86 5.92 5.00
N HIS A 149 -1.83 6.00 3.67
CA HIS A 149 -2.80 6.68 2.84
C HIS A 149 -4.19 6.06 3.00
N PHE A 150 -4.34 4.75 2.77
CA PHE A 150 -5.63 4.05 2.94
C PHE A 150 -6.13 4.15 4.37
N GLY A 151 -5.24 4.04 5.37
CA GLY A 151 -5.62 4.20 6.76
C GLY A 151 -6.15 5.60 7.07
N TYR A 152 -5.58 6.65 6.47
CA TYR A 152 -6.08 8.02 6.62
C TYR A 152 -7.41 8.21 5.92
N GLU A 153 -7.50 7.79 4.65
CA GLU A 153 -8.72 7.87 3.84
C GLU A 153 -9.90 7.18 4.54
N GLU A 154 -9.74 5.91 4.94
CA GLU A 154 -10.80 5.14 5.59
C GLU A 154 -11.29 5.87 6.84
N ARG A 155 -10.39 6.32 7.72
CA ARG A 155 -10.78 7.04 8.95
C ARG A 155 -11.48 8.36 8.66
N ALA A 156 -10.98 9.12 7.68
CA ALA A 156 -11.50 10.44 7.38
C ALA A 156 -12.86 10.37 6.68
N LEU A 157 -13.00 9.49 5.69
CA LEU A 157 -14.25 9.31 4.96
C LEU A 157 -15.30 8.57 5.79
N ALA A 158 -14.93 7.54 6.54
CA ALA A 158 -15.87 6.88 7.47
C ALA A 158 -16.40 7.87 8.49
N ALA A 159 -15.55 8.72 9.08
CA ALA A 159 -16.02 9.77 9.98
C ALA A 159 -16.98 10.76 9.29
N ALA A 160 -16.71 11.13 8.03
CA ALA A 160 -17.59 12.02 7.27
C ALA A 160 -18.96 11.39 6.93
N LEU A 161 -18.99 10.07 6.74
CA LEU A 161 -20.19 9.27 6.43
C LEU A 161 -20.99 8.93 7.70
N ASP A 162 -20.32 8.68 8.83
CA ASP A 162 -20.94 8.24 10.09
C ASP A 162 -21.39 9.40 10.99
N ALA A 163 -20.92 10.64 10.76
CA ALA A 163 -21.13 11.78 11.66
C ALA A 163 -22.57 12.35 11.71
N GLY A 164 -23.60 11.48 11.68
CA GLY A 164 -24.98 11.84 11.99
C GLY A 164 -25.58 12.89 11.05
N VAL A 165 -25.02 13.03 9.84
CA VAL A 165 -25.64 13.82 8.78
C VAL A 165 -26.85 13.01 8.33
N ASP A 166 -28.04 13.57 8.50
CA ASP A 166 -29.23 12.99 7.86
C ASP A 166 -28.90 12.80 6.37
N ASP A 167 -29.15 11.60 5.84
CA ASP A 167 -29.00 11.34 4.40
C ASP A 167 -30.09 12.14 3.66
N ASP A 168 -29.83 13.43 3.47
CA ASP A 168 -30.64 14.37 2.71
C ASP A 168 -30.58 14.12 1.20
N GLY A 169 -29.94 13.01 0.80
CA GLY A 169 -29.77 12.55 -0.56
C GLY A 169 -28.38 12.82 -1.13
N TRP A 170 -27.47 13.48 -0.40
CA TRP A 170 -26.11 13.80 -0.87
C TRP A 170 -25.28 12.57 -1.26
N SER A 171 -25.51 11.43 -0.62
CA SER A 171 -24.75 10.19 -0.84
C SER A 171 -25.02 9.55 -2.21
N ARG A 172 -26.25 9.73 -2.73
CA ARG A 172 -26.72 9.14 -3.98
C ARG A 172 -25.94 9.61 -5.21
N PRO A 173 -25.73 10.92 -5.46
CA PRO A 173 -24.93 11.36 -6.61
C PRO A 173 -23.43 11.01 -6.49
N VAL A 174 -22.92 10.75 -5.28
CA VAL A 174 -21.52 10.37 -5.02
C VAL A 174 -21.28 8.87 -5.27
N LEU A 175 -22.14 8.00 -4.72
CA LEU A 175 -21.91 6.55 -4.67
C LEU A 175 -22.59 5.76 -5.79
N GLN A 176 -23.31 6.43 -6.69
CA GLN A 176 -23.87 5.79 -7.87
C GLN A 176 -22.81 5.64 -8.96
N PHE A 177 -22.25 4.44 -9.07
CA PHE A 177 -21.47 4.03 -10.23
C PHE A 177 -22.35 4.07 -11.48
N ARG A 178 -22.13 5.06 -12.35
CA ARG A 178 -22.75 5.09 -13.66
C ARG A 178 -22.14 3.96 -14.49
N THR A 179 -22.96 3.01 -14.88
CA THR A 179 -22.59 2.03 -15.91
C THR A 179 -22.43 2.79 -17.24
N PRO A 180 -21.36 2.54 -18.00
CA PRO A 180 -21.14 3.20 -19.30
C PRO A 180 -22.26 2.94 -20.30
#